data_AF-A0A9D6IA24-F1
#
_entry.id   AF-A0A9D6IA24-F1
#
_cell.length_a   1.000
_cell.length_b   1.000
_cell.length_c   1.000
_cell.angle_alpha   90.00
_cell.angle_beta   90.00
_cell.angle_gamma   90.00
#
_symmetry.space_group_name_H-M   'P 1'
#
loop_
_entity.id
_entity.type
_entity.pdbx_description
1 polymer ?
#
loop_
_entity_poly.entity_id
_entity_poly.type
_entity_poly.pdbx_seq_one_letter_code
_entity_poly.pdbx_strand_id
1 'polypeptide(L)'
;MKLSIYLKSIIKQKIYLFVFVLIALMSALLLLQLLYYSKESINSKTKISSLLSDGNNLKKKLAEREKELIELKNQDQYKRNEDLQTSIQKIEATYKKAVTSYEKLLDLKTQSKNTAKFDDLFTKGLTYLSQKNYASGDATLNNLNKLIDDEKAKTALTFIIPETVKASNAPPNRGYSRQSVNSDIGTYLVDIIAADLNTTRVIVDTASDSDCSNDCPVLSLGDYVSRNGAFAGVNGSYFCPAEYPSCAGKTNSFDTLLMNKNKKYLNSDNNKYSNVPLIYFSGNSAGVRG
;
A
#
# COMPACT_ATOMS: atom_id res chain seq x y z
N MET A 1 0.54 67.30 -99.68
CA MET A 1 0.96 66.11 -98.91
C MET A 1 1.24 66.45 -97.43
N LYS A 2 0.29 67.13 -96.74
CA LYS A 2 0.44 67.55 -95.31
C LYS A 2 -0.35 66.66 -94.33
N LEU A 3 -1.20 65.76 -94.84
CA LEU A 3 -2.10 64.91 -94.06
C LEU A 3 -1.37 63.74 -93.34
N SER A 4 -0.23 63.26 -93.89
CA SER A 4 0.57 62.16 -93.33
C SER A 4 1.41 62.56 -92.10
N ILE A 5 1.80 63.83 -91.99
CA ILE A 5 2.59 64.37 -90.87
C ILE A 5 1.69 64.57 -89.65
N TYR A 6 0.44 64.98 -89.86
CA TYR A 6 -0.55 65.19 -88.78
C TYR A 6 -0.99 63.87 -88.14
N LEU A 7 -1.21 62.80 -88.91
CA LEU A 7 -1.57 61.49 -88.35
C LEU A 7 -0.43 60.88 -87.51
N LYS A 8 0.83 61.00 -87.97
CA LYS A 8 2.01 60.53 -87.20
C LYS A 8 2.23 61.33 -85.91
N SER A 9 1.91 62.62 -85.91
CA SER A 9 1.98 63.47 -84.72
C SER A 9 0.93 63.07 -83.68
N ILE A 10 -0.32 62.84 -84.09
CA ILE A 10 -1.41 62.41 -83.21
C ILE A 10 -1.15 61.01 -82.64
N ILE A 11 -0.63 60.07 -83.43
CA ILE A 11 -0.27 58.73 -82.97
C ILE A 11 0.89 58.79 -81.96
N LYS A 12 1.94 59.57 -82.22
CA LYS A 12 3.03 59.79 -81.26
C LYS A 12 2.52 60.41 -79.96
N GLN A 13 1.65 61.41 -80.04
CA GLN A 13 1.08 62.08 -78.86
C GLN A 13 0.20 61.12 -78.03
N LYS A 14 -0.59 60.25 -78.67
CA LYS A 14 -1.36 59.19 -77.99
C LYS A 14 -0.46 58.10 -77.39
N ILE A 15 0.64 57.73 -78.04
CA ILE A 15 1.63 56.78 -77.49
C ILE A 15 2.33 57.38 -76.27
N TYR A 16 2.77 58.65 -76.31
CA TYR A 16 3.35 59.32 -75.15
C TYR A 16 2.36 59.42 -73.99
N LEU A 17 1.08 59.74 -74.28
CA LEU A 17 0.03 59.76 -73.27
C LEU A 17 -0.18 58.37 -72.65
N PHE A 18 -0.23 57.31 -73.47
CA PHE A 18 -0.41 55.94 -73.00
C PHE A 18 0.79 55.44 -72.16
N VAL A 19 2.02 55.71 -72.60
CA VAL A 19 3.25 55.39 -71.85
C VAL A 19 3.28 56.17 -70.53
N PHE A 20 2.89 57.44 -70.53
CA PHE A 20 2.81 58.24 -69.31
C PHE A 20 1.77 57.68 -68.32
N VAL A 21 0.59 57.27 -68.80
CA VAL A 21 -0.44 56.63 -67.98
C VAL A 21 0.03 55.28 -67.41
N LEU A 22 0.76 54.48 -68.21
CA LEU A 22 1.35 53.23 -67.75
C LEU A 22 2.42 53.45 -66.66
N ILE A 23 3.28 54.45 -66.84
CA ILE A 23 4.29 54.83 -65.84
C ILE A 23 3.61 55.35 -64.56
N ALA A 24 2.54 56.14 -64.69
CA ALA A 24 1.76 56.62 -63.55
C ALA A 24 1.02 55.49 -62.80
N LEU A 25 0.52 54.49 -63.53
CA LEU A 25 -0.09 53.29 -62.93
C LEU A 25 0.94 52.40 -62.23
N MET A 26 2.09 52.18 -62.86
CA MET A 26 3.21 51.45 -62.26
C MET A 26 3.74 52.13 -61.00
N SER A 27 3.88 53.46 -61.01
CA SER A 27 4.32 54.23 -59.84
C SER A 27 3.27 54.21 -58.72
N ALA A 28 1.98 54.27 -59.06
CA ALA A 28 0.89 54.12 -58.09
C ALA A 28 0.87 52.72 -57.45
N LEU A 29 1.09 51.65 -58.23
CA LEU A 29 1.20 50.27 -57.73
C LEU A 29 2.40 50.08 -56.79
N LEU A 30 3.56 50.65 -57.14
CA LEU A 30 4.75 50.65 -56.28
C LEU A 30 4.51 51.41 -54.96
N LEU A 31 3.83 52.55 -55.01
CA LEU A 31 3.42 53.31 -53.83
C LEU A 31 2.46 52.51 -52.93
N LEU A 32 1.47 51.83 -53.52
CA LEU A 32 0.54 50.95 -52.80
C LEU A 32 1.25 49.79 -52.11
N GLN A 33 2.22 49.16 -52.77
CA GLN A 33 3.05 48.11 -52.16
C GLN A 33 3.89 48.65 -50.99
N LEU A 34 4.54 49.80 -51.15
CA LEU A 34 5.31 50.45 -50.07
C LEU A 34 4.42 50.81 -48.86
N LEU A 35 3.21 51.31 -49.11
CA LEU A 35 2.24 51.59 -48.06
C LEU A 35 1.75 50.31 -47.36
N TYR A 36 1.54 49.21 -48.09
CA TYR A 36 1.20 47.92 -47.52
C TYR A 36 2.33 47.37 -46.62
N TYR A 37 3.58 47.34 -47.11
CA TYR A 37 4.75 46.87 -46.35
C TYR A 37 5.03 47.74 -45.12
N SER A 38 4.87 49.06 -45.22
CA SER A 38 5.05 49.94 -44.06
C SER A 38 3.98 49.68 -42.98
N LYS A 39 2.72 49.43 -43.37
CA LYS A 39 1.65 49.07 -42.43
C LYS A 39 1.89 47.71 -41.77
N GLU A 40 2.30 46.70 -42.53
CA GLU A 40 2.66 45.36 -42.02
C GLU A 40 3.87 45.44 -41.06
N SER A 41 4.87 46.28 -41.38
CA SER A 41 6.04 46.54 -40.52
C SER A 41 5.65 47.22 -39.21
N ILE A 42 4.77 48.23 -39.25
CA ILE A 42 4.25 48.90 -38.05
C ILE A 42 3.43 47.93 -37.18
N ASN A 43 2.58 47.11 -37.79
CA ASN A 43 1.82 46.07 -37.09
C ASN A 43 2.72 44.99 -36.45
N SER A 44 3.82 44.63 -37.10
CA SER A 44 4.78 43.67 -36.56
C SER A 44 5.59 44.27 -35.41
N LYS A 45 6.03 45.53 -35.53
CA LYS A 45 6.74 46.26 -34.45
C LYS A 45 5.86 46.46 -33.22
N THR A 46 4.58 46.76 -33.41
CA THR A 46 3.61 46.88 -32.30
C THR A 46 3.36 45.53 -31.63
N LYS A 47 3.20 44.43 -32.40
CA LYS A 47 3.15 43.08 -31.83
C LYS A 47 4.40 42.72 -31.03
N ILE A 48 5.59 42.95 -31.58
CA ILE A 48 6.87 42.71 -30.88
C ILE A 48 6.95 43.54 -29.60
N SER A 49 6.58 44.82 -29.65
CA SER A 49 6.56 45.68 -28.46
C SER A 49 5.55 45.20 -27.41
N SER A 50 4.38 44.72 -27.84
CA SER A 50 3.38 44.14 -26.92
C SER A 50 3.87 42.84 -26.29
N LEU A 51 4.48 41.93 -27.08
CA LEU A 51 5.05 40.68 -26.59
C LEU A 51 6.24 40.91 -25.64
N LEU A 52 7.07 41.92 -25.91
CA LEU A 52 8.14 42.34 -25.00
C LEU A 52 7.57 42.91 -23.69
N SER A 53 6.48 43.68 -23.77
CA SER A 53 5.77 44.19 -22.59
C SER A 53 5.17 43.06 -21.76
N ASP A 54 4.50 42.10 -22.41
CA ASP A 54 3.91 40.93 -21.76
C ASP A 54 5.00 40.03 -21.16
N GLY A 55 6.10 39.81 -21.88
CA GLY A 55 7.26 39.06 -21.38
C GLY A 55 7.87 39.71 -20.13
N ASN A 56 7.99 41.04 -20.13
CA ASN A 56 8.45 41.79 -18.96
C ASN A 56 7.46 41.72 -17.79
N ASN A 57 6.15 41.77 -18.07
CA ASN A 57 5.10 41.66 -17.06
C ASN A 57 5.07 40.24 -16.44
N LEU A 58 5.17 39.19 -17.27
CA LEU A 58 5.29 37.80 -16.82
C LEU A 58 6.52 37.60 -15.95
N LYS A 59 7.69 38.13 -16.37
CA LYS A 59 8.92 38.06 -15.58
C LYS A 59 8.75 38.74 -14.22
N LYS A 60 8.07 39.88 -14.16
CA LYS A 60 7.77 40.59 -12.92
C LYS A 60 6.84 39.77 -12.01
N LYS A 61 5.74 39.25 -12.55
CA LYS A 61 4.82 38.38 -11.80
C LYS A 61 5.50 37.13 -11.27
N LEU A 62 6.41 36.53 -12.05
CA LEU A 62 7.15 35.35 -11.63
C LEU A 62 8.09 35.67 -10.45
N ALA A 63 8.82 36.78 -10.52
CA ALA A 63 9.65 37.25 -9.41
C ALA A 63 8.82 37.59 -8.15
N GLU A 64 7.64 38.19 -8.31
CA GLU A 64 6.71 38.46 -7.19
C GLU A 64 6.22 37.14 -6.56
N ARG A 65 5.82 36.16 -7.36
CA ARG A 65 5.37 34.84 -6.86
C ARG A 65 6.50 34.04 -6.21
N GLU A 66 7.71 34.09 -6.75
CA GLU A 66 8.88 33.48 -6.12
C GLU A 66 9.15 34.10 -4.74
N LYS A 67 9.03 35.43 -4.63
CA LYS A 67 9.17 36.13 -3.36
C LYS A 67 8.07 35.74 -2.38
N GLU A 68 6.80 35.71 -2.80
CA GLU A 68 5.67 35.24 -1.98
C GLU A 68 5.88 33.81 -1.49
N LEU A 69 6.40 32.91 -2.35
CA LEU A 69 6.68 31.51 -2.00
C LEU A 69 7.81 31.42 -0.97
N ILE A 70 8.90 32.18 -1.15
CA ILE A 70 10.00 32.25 -0.19
C ILE A 70 9.52 32.79 1.15
N GLU A 71 8.68 33.82 1.12
CA GLU A 71 8.10 34.42 2.32
C GLU A 71 7.20 33.41 3.03
N LEU A 72 6.26 32.76 2.33
CA LEU A 72 5.39 31.72 2.88
C LEU A 72 6.15 30.55 3.50
N LYS A 73 7.21 30.06 2.84
CA LYS A 73 8.07 28.99 3.39
C LYS A 73 8.86 29.41 4.62
N ASN A 74 9.14 30.70 4.76
CA ASN A 74 9.85 31.26 5.91
C ASN A 74 8.92 31.75 7.02
N GLN A 75 7.61 31.84 6.77
CA GLN A 75 6.63 32.11 7.82
C GLN A 75 6.71 31.01 8.88
N ASP A 76 6.69 31.45 10.13
CA ASP A 76 6.69 30.59 11.32
C ASP A 76 5.58 29.52 11.25
N GLN A 77 4.43 29.85 10.65
CA GLN A 77 3.32 28.93 10.50
C GLN A 77 3.63 27.72 9.58
N TYR A 78 4.34 27.91 8.47
CA TYR A 78 4.70 26.79 7.58
C TYR A 78 5.66 25.82 8.27
N LYS A 79 6.69 26.35 8.93
CA LYS A 79 7.67 25.54 9.68
C LYS A 79 7.01 24.80 10.84
N ARG A 80 6.16 25.49 11.63
CA ARG A 80 5.36 24.84 12.67
C ARG A 80 4.47 23.73 12.12
N ASN A 81 3.89 23.89 10.95
CA ASN A 81 3.07 22.85 10.33
C ASN A 81 3.90 21.62 9.93
N GLU A 82 5.08 21.80 9.34
CA GLU A 82 6.00 20.67 9.04
C GLU A 82 6.47 19.95 10.33
N ASP A 83 6.81 20.71 11.37
CA ASP A 83 7.21 20.16 12.67
C ASP A 83 6.06 19.40 13.35
N LEU A 84 4.84 19.92 13.27
CA LEU A 84 3.64 19.27 13.78
C LEU A 84 3.33 17.98 13.01
N GLN A 85 3.42 18.01 11.68
CA GLN A 85 3.21 16.82 10.85
C GLN A 85 4.22 15.71 11.19
N THR A 86 5.50 16.07 11.29
CA THR A 86 6.56 15.12 11.70
C THR A 86 6.29 14.57 13.10
N SER A 87 5.86 15.42 14.02
CA SER A 87 5.53 15.03 15.39
C SER A 87 4.34 14.06 15.45
N ILE A 88 3.28 14.32 14.67
CA ILE A 88 2.10 13.44 14.55
C ILE A 88 2.51 12.07 13.99
N GLN A 89 3.33 12.03 12.93
CA GLN A 89 3.80 10.77 12.37
C GLN A 89 4.61 9.94 13.38
N LYS A 90 5.48 10.58 14.17
CA LYS A 90 6.22 9.91 15.25
C LYS A 90 5.27 9.38 16.32
N ILE A 91 4.28 10.17 16.73
CA ILE A 91 3.25 9.75 17.68
C ILE A 91 2.55 8.50 17.18
N GLU A 92 1.98 8.54 15.96
CA GLU A 92 1.28 7.40 15.38
C GLU A 92 2.16 6.15 15.28
N ALA A 93 3.40 6.30 14.82
CA ALA A 93 4.33 5.20 14.70
C ALA A 93 4.66 4.57 16.06
N THR A 94 4.93 5.38 17.08
CA THR A 94 5.30 4.88 18.40
C THR A 94 4.11 4.26 19.14
N TYR A 95 2.89 4.80 19.01
CA TYR A 95 1.70 4.16 19.58
C TYR A 95 1.34 2.85 18.87
N LYS A 96 1.45 2.78 17.54
CA LYS A 96 1.30 1.51 16.80
C LYS A 96 2.31 0.47 17.28
N LYS A 97 3.57 0.88 17.47
CA LYS A 97 4.62 0.02 18.01
C LYS A 97 4.29 -0.47 19.43
N ALA A 98 3.74 0.39 20.29
CA ALA A 98 3.32 -0.01 21.63
C ALA A 98 2.25 -1.11 21.60
N VAL A 99 1.27 -1.03 20.68
CA VAL A 99 0.27 -2.09 20.47
C VAL A 99 0.95 -3.40 20.08
N THR A 100 1.82 -3.38 19.07
CA THR A 100 2.55 -4.58 18.64
C THR A 100 3.43 -5.16 19.75
N SER A 101 4.11 -4.32 20.53
CA SER A 101 4.92 -4.76 21.67
C SER A 101 4.07 -5.45 22.75
N TYR A 102 2.87 -4.95 23.00
CA TYR A 102 1.93 -5.56 23.94
C TYR A 102 1.45 -6.93 23.45
N GLU A 103 1.06 -7.05 22.18
CA GLU A 103 0.63 -8.33 21.59
C GLU A 103 1.76 -9.36 21.61
N LYS A 104 3.00 -8.96 21.26
CA LYS A 104 4.18 -9.82 21.40
C LYS A 104 4.41 -10.30 22.83
N LEU A 105 4.13 -9.45 23.82
CA LEU A 105 4.23 -9.79 25.24
C LEU A 105 3.14 -10.76 25.68
N LEU A 106 1.91 -10.60 25.19
CA LEU A 106 0.83 -11.58 25.39
C LEU A 106 1.24 -12.95 24.85
N ASP A 107 1.82 -13.01 23.66
CA ASP A 107 2.34 -14.28 23.10
C ASP A 107 3.40 -14.91 23.99
N LEU A 108 4.35 -14.12 24.46
CA LEU A 108 5.42 -14.62 25.32
C LEU A 108 4.84 -15.21 26.61
N LYS A 109 3.80 -14.61 27.19
CA LYS A 109 3.13 -15.10 28.40
C LYS A 109 2.45 -16.46 28.22
N THR A 110 2.09 -16.83 26.99
CA THR A 110 1.57 -18.18 26.71
C THR A 110 2.67 -19.25 26.73
N GLN A 111 3.94 -18.86 26.58
CA GLN A 111 5.09 -19.77 26.44
C GLN A 111 6.01 -19.76 27.67
N SER A 112 6.07 -18.64 28.40
CA SER A 112 6.95 -18.44 29.55
C SER A 112 6.20 -17.80 30.71
N LYS A 113 6.47 -18.27 31.92
CA LYS A 113 5.96 -17.68 33.17
C LYS A 113 6.84 -16.54 33.69
N ASN A 114 8.05 -16.37 33.17
CA ASN A 114 9.00 -15.36 33.64
C ASN A 114 8.92 -14.08 32.80
N THR A 115 7.77 -13.38 32.87
CA THR A 115 7.54 -12.20 32.02
C THR A 115 7.63 -10.86 32.74
N ALA A 116 7.78 -10.84 34.08
CA ALA A 116 7.69 -9.62 34.88
C ALA A 116 8.64 -8.51 34.42
N LYS A 117 9.89 -8.85 34.06
CA LYS A 117 10.87 -7.88 33.53
C LYS A 117 10.40 -7.19 32.24
N PHE A 118 9.61 -7.87 31.41
CA PHE A 118 9.08 -7.32 30.16
C PHE A 118 7.85 -6.44 30.42
N ASP A 119 7.02 -6.82 31.40
CA ASP A 119 5.91 -5.98 31.87
C ASP A 119 6.41 -4.64 32.42
N ASP A 120 7.51 -4.65 33.18
CA ASP A 120 8.16 -3.42 33.68
C ASP A 120 8.70 -2.55 32.54
N LEU A 121 9.37 -3.15 31.55
CA LEU A 121 9.88 -2.42 30.38
C LEU A 121 8.75 -1.84 29.54
N PHE A 122 7.66 -2.57 29.35
CA PHE A 122 6.49 -2.08 28.63
C PHE A 122 5.86 -0.89 29.37
N THR A 123 5.66 -1.00 30.68
CA THR A 123 5.12 0.06 31.53
C THR A 123 6.02 1.31 31.52
N LYS A 124 7.34 1.13 31.56
CA LYS A 124 8.31 2.22 31.41
C LYS A 124 8.21 2.89 30.04
N GLY A 125 8.04 2.11 28.97
CA GLY A 125 7.75 2.60 27.63
C GLY A 125 6.52 3.50 27.61
N LEU A 126 5.38 3.01 28.13
CA LEU A 126 4.14 3.78 28.22
C LEU A 126 4.29 5.06 29.06
N THR A 127 5.07 4.99 30.15
CA THR A 127 5.37 6.16 30.98
C THR A 127 6.06 7.26 30.16
N TYR A 128 7.09 6.91 29.37
CA TYR A 128 7.73 7.87 28.48
C TYR A 128 6.79 8.45 27.44
N LEU A 129 5.90 7.63 26.86
CA LEU A 129 4.89 8.12 25.90
C LEU A 129 3.91 9.10 26.54
N SER A 130 3.46 8.83 27.77
CA SER A 130 2.57 9.72 28.51
C SER A 130 3.22 11.09 28.80
N GLN A 131 4.55 11.10 28.99
CA GLN A 131 5.36 12.30 29.19
C GLN A 131 5.76 12.98 27.87
N LYS A 132 5.23 12.52 26.73
CA LYS A 132 5.59 12.97 25.37
C LYS A 132 7.07 12.78 25.02
N ASN A 133 7.79 11.93 25.75
CA ASN A 133 9.16 11.57 25.44
C ASN A 133 9.18 10.39 24.45
N TYR A 134 8.82 10.68 23.20
CA TYR A 134 8.67 9.67 22.15
C TYR A 134 9.99 8.97 21.81
N ALA A 135 11.13 9.67 21.89
CA ALA A 135 12.43 9.08 21.61
C ALA A 135 12.80 8.00 22.64
N SER A 136 12.65 8.27 23.94
CA SER A 136 12.89 7.27 24.99
C SER A 136 11.84 6.17 24.98
N GLY A 137 10.57 6.51 24.70
CA GLY A 137 9.50 5.52 24.54
C GLY A 137 9.81 4.53 23.40
N ASP A 138 10.16 5.04 22.22
CA ASP A 138 10.51 4.22 21.06
C ASP A 138 11.72 3.32 21.33
N ALA A 139 12.80 3.88 21.89
CA ALA A 139 14.00 3.12 22.26
C ALA A 139 13.68 2.00 23.27
N THR A 140 12.83 2.29 24.26
CA THR A 140 12.42 1.31 25.27
C THR A 140 11.58 0.18 24.65
N LEU A 141 10.64 0.51 23.76
CA LEU A 141 9.81 -0.47 23.04
C LEU A 141 10.63 -1.32 22.06
N ASN A 142 11.62 -0.74 21.37
CA ASN A 142 12.53 -1.49 20.52
C ASN A 142 13.36 -2.49 21.33
N ASN A 143 13.90 -2.05 22.48
CA ASN A 143 14.64 -2.93 23.38
C ASN A 143 13.76 -4.05 23.94
N LEU A 144 12.53 -3.72 24.37
CA LEU A 144 11.54 -4.70 24.81
C LEU A 144 11.29 -5.76 23.73
N ASN A 145 11.01 -5.35 22.49
CA ASN A 145 10.75 -6.27 21.39
C ASN A 145 11.93 -7.20 21.13
N LYS A 146 13.14 -6.65 21.11
CA LYS A 146 14.36 -7.45 20.96
C LYS A 146 14.50 -8.49 22.06
N LEU A 147 14.31 -8.08 23.32
CA LEU A 147 14.43 -9.00 24.45
C LEU A 147 13.34 -10.08 24.44
N ILE A 148 12.12 -9.75 23.99
CA ILE A 148 11.04 -10.75 23.80
C ILE A 148 11.47 -11.78 22.76
N ASP A 149 11.99 -11.33 21.62
CA ASP A 149 12.43 -12.22 20.54
C ASP A 149 13.59 -13.12 21.02
N ASP A 150 14.55 -12.58 21.78
CA ASP A 150 15.64 -13.34 22.41
C ASP A 150 15.13 -14.39 23.42
N GLU A 151 14.12 -14.06 24.22
CA GLU A 151 13.53 -14.98 25.20
C GLU A 151 12.70 -16.09 24.54
N LYS A 152 11.98 -15.78 23.45
CA LYS A 152 11.30 -16.78 22.62
C LYS A 152 12.31 -17.75 22.03
N ALA A 153 13.44 -17.25 21.50
CA ALA A 153 14.51 -18.09 20.98
C ALA A 153 15.11 -19.00 22.07
N LYS A 154 15.34 -18.48 23.28
CA LYS A 154 15.81 -19.31 24.42
C LYS A 154 14.82 -20.39 24.80
N THR A 155 13.53 -20.06 24.87
CA THR A 155 12.46 -21.02 25.20
C THR A 155 12.34 -22.12 24.14
N ALA A 156 12.60 -21.79 22.87
CA ALA A 156 12.67 -22.80 21.82
C ALA A 156 13.86 -23.75 21.99
N LEU A 157 15.00 -23.26 22.50
CA LEU A 157 16.21 -24.06 22.72
C LEU A 157 16.15 -24.97 23.97
N THR A 158 15.30 -24.66 24.95
CA THR A 158 15.15 -25.51 26.15
C THR A 158 14.34 -26.77 25.90
N PHE A 159 13.68 -26.86 24.74
CA PHE A 159 12.93 -28.05 24.36
C PHE A 159 13.89 -29.19 23.99
N ILE A 160 13.97 -30.19 24.87
CA ILE A 160 14.73 -31.43 24.62
C ILE A 160 13.74 -32.52 24.23
N ILE A 161 13.95 -33.13 23.07
CA ILE A 161 13.16 -34.28 22.62
C ILE A 161 13.52 -35.47 23.52
N PRO A 162 12.55 -36.11 24.20
CA PRO A 162 12.83 -37.29 25.00
C PRO A 162 13.45 -38.40 24.16
N GLU A 163 14.52 -39.04 24.66
CA GLU A 163 15.20 -40.15 23.97
C GLU A 163 14.27 -41.33 23.63
N THR A 164 13.16 -41.45 24.37
CA THR A 164 12.13 -42.46 24.13
C THR A 164 11.35 -42.27 22.82
N VAL A 165 11.45 -41.10 22.19
CA VAL A 165 10.75 -40.80 20.93
C VAL A 165 11.59 -41.27 19.74
N LYS A 166 11.04 -42.18 18.94
CA LYS A 166 11.71 -42.70 17.75
C LYS A 166 11.91 -41.61 16.69
N ALA A 167 13.11 -41.54 16.13
CA ALA A 167 13.39 -40.70 14.96
C ALA A 167 12.83 -41.33 13.67
N SER A 168 12.05 -40.56 12.92
CA SER A 168 11.47 -40.95 11.63
C SER A 168 11.03 -39.72 10.85
N ASN A 169 11.37 -39.66 9.56
CA ASN A 169 10.84 -38.65 8.63
C ASN A 169 9.62 -39.15 7.82
N ALA A 170 9.29 -40.43 7.93
CA ALA A 170 8.11 -41.00 7.29
C ALA A 170 6.88 -40.85 8.19
N PRO A 171 5.70 -40.50 7.64
CA PRO A 171 4.45 -40.53 8.40
C PRO A 171 4.11 -41.97 8.84
N PRO A 172 3.36 -42.16 9.93
CA PRO A 172 2.88 -43.49 10.32
C PRO A 172 1.95 -44.06 9.24
N ASN A 173 1.93 -45.39 9.08
CA ASN A 173 1.02 -46.03 8.12
C ASN A 173 -0.47 -45.83 8.49
N ARG A 174 -0.78 -45.76 9.79
CA ARG A 174 -2.11 -45.51 10.34
C ARG A 174 -2.01 -45.08 11.81
N GLY A 175 -3.03 -44.37 12.29
CA GLY A 175 -3.18 -43.97 13.67
C GLY A 175 -2.25 -42.82 14.07
N TYR A 176 -2.07 -42.66 15.38
CA TYR A 176 -1.24 -41.62 15.97
C TYR A 176 0.21 -42.09 16.17
N SER A 177 1.16 -41.21 15.90
CA SER A 177 2.58 -41.38 16.21
C SER A 177 3.16 -40.06 16.68
N ARG A 178 3.95 -40.13 17.76
CA ARG A 178 4.86 -39.06 18.16
C ARG A 178 6.26 -39.44 17.74
N GLN A 179 6.90 -38.62 16.92
CA GLN A 179 8.21 -38.93 16.36
C GLN A 179 9.12 -37.70 16.29
N SER A 180 10.42 -37.97 16.28
CA SER A 180 11.45 -36.97 16.05
C SER A 180 11.75 -36.90 14.55
N VAL A 181 11.51 -35.74 13.93
CA VAL A 181 11.70 -35.52 12.49
C VAL A 181 12.96 -34.67 12.29
N ASN A 182 13.88 -35.15 11.46
CA ASN A 182 15.10 -34.42 11.11
C ASN A 182 14.90 -33.62 9.83
N SER A 183 15.37 -32.39 9.81
CA SER A 183 15.41 -31.54 8.62
C SER A 183 16.73 -30.78 8.56
N ASP A 184 17.01 -30.12 7.44
CA ASP A 184 18.22 -29.32 7.26
C ASP A 184 18.35 -28.16 8.26
N ILE A 185 17.23 -27.71 8.83
CA ILE A 185 17.16 -26.59 9.78
C ILE A 185 17.03 -27.03 11.24
N GLY A 186 17.01 -28.34 11.50
CA GLY A 186 16.96 -28.89 12.85
C GLY A 186 16.06 -30.11 13.01
N THR A 187 15.95 -30.55 14.27
CA THR A 187 15.16 -31.71 14.67
C THR A 187 13.94 -31.26 15.47
N TYR A 188 12.77 -31.81 15.15
CA TYR A 188 11.48 -31.41 15.71
C TYR A 188 10.72 -32.59 16.29
N LEU A 189 10.09 -32.41 17.45
CA LEU A 189 9.07 -33.35 17.94
C LEU A 189 7.76 -33.07 17.21
N VAL A 190 7.21 -34.08 16.54
CA VAL A 190 5.97 -33.95 15.77
C VAL A 190 4.96 -34.99 16.22
N ASP A 191 3.73 -34.54 16.44
CA ASP A 191 2.54 -35.37 16.59
C ASP A 191 1.88 -35.54 15.23
N ILE A 192 1.80 -36.79 14.74
CA ILE A 192 1.26 -37.11 13.41
C ILE A 192 0.10 -38.08 13.56
N ILE A 193 -0.99 -37.81 12.85
CA ILE A 193 -2.12 -38.71 12.68
C ILE A 193 -2.23 -39.08 11.22
N ALA A 194 -2.14 -40.38 10.92
CA ALA A 194 -2.40 -40.92 9.59
C ALA A 194 -3.74 -41.67 9.60
N ALA A 195 -4.60 -41.33 8.66
CA ALA A 195 -5.92 -41.95 8.52
C ALA A 195 -6.21 -42.27 7.06
N ASP A 196 -6.83 -43.43 6.83
CA ASP A 196 -7.26 -43.85 5.51
C ASP A 196 -8.59 -43.17 5.16
N LEU A 197 -8.60 -42.38 4.09
CA LEU A 197 -9.81 -41.67 3.61
C LEU A 197 -10.89 -42.61 3.08
N ASN A 198 -10.61 -43.90 2.85
CA ASN A 198 -11.65 -44.91 2.59
C ASN A 198 -12.53 -45.20 3.81
N THR A 199 -12.00 -44.96 5.02
CA THR A 199 -12.68 -45.29 6.30
C THR A 199 -12.83 -44.09 7.22
N THR A 200 -12.22 -42.95 6.87
CA THR A 200 -12.20 -41.73 7.68
C THR A 200 -12.76 -40.57 6.88
N ARG A 201 -13.67 -39.81 7.52
CA ARG A 201 -14.19 -38.55 6.99
C ARG A 201 -13.53 -37.37 7.68
N VAL A 202 -13.11 -36.38 6.91
CA VAL A 202 -12.68 -35.09 7.44
C VAL A 202 -13.89 -34.17 7.59
N ILE A 203 -14.01 -33.56 8.77
CA ILE A 203 -15.10 -32.63 9.10
C ILE A 203 -14.46 -31.27 9.40
N VAL A 204 -14.82 -30.27 8.59
CA VAL A 204 -14.49 -28.87 8.89
C VAL A 204 -15.63 -28.31 9.73
N ASP A 205 -15.35 -27.86 10.94
CA ASP A 205 -16.37 -27.39 11.87
C ASP A 205 -16.03 -25.99 12.38
N THR A 206 -17.07 -25.19 12.61
CA THR A 206 -16.97 -23.81 13.09
C THR A 206 -17.88 -23.61 14.28
N ALA A 207 -17.47 -22.77 15.24
CA ALA A 207 -18.33 -22.43 16.37
C ALA A 207 -19.55 -21.59 15.93
N SER A 208 -19.40 -20.78 14.88
CA SER A 208 -20.51 -20.03 14.25
C SER A 208 -21.11 -20.80 13.08
N ASP A 209 -22.43 -20.70 12.92
CA ASP A 209 -23.18 -21.24 11.78
C ASP A 209 -23.34 -20.23 10.63
N SER A 210 -22.73 -19.05 10.70
CA SER A 210 -22.73 -18.00 9.67
C SER A 210 -21.46 -17.17 9.72
N ASP A 211 -21.25 -16.33 8.70
CA ASP A 211 -20.35 -15.20 8.77
C ASP A 211 -20.52 -14.46 10.09
N CYS A 212 -19.39 -14.21 10.74
CA CYS A 212 -19.35 -13.54 12.02
C CYS A 212 -18.16 -12.58 11.99
N SER A 213 -18.45 -11.30 12.11
CA SER A 213 -17.46 -10.23 11.97
C SER A 213 -16.79 -9.85 13.29
N ASN A 214 -17.47 -10.04 14.43
CA ASN A 214 -16.99 -9.65 15.75
C ASN A 214 -17.66 -10.50 16.85
N ASP A 215 -17.00 -10.61 18.01
CA ASP A 215 -17.43 -11.36 19.20
C ASP A 215 -17.93 -12.77 18.87
N CYS A 216 -17.19 -13.44 17.98
CA CYS A 216 -17.59 -14.75 17.48
C CYS A 216 -17.45 -15.83 18.57
N PRO A 217 -18.33 -16.85 18.56
CA PRO A 217 -18.23 -17.94 19.51
C PRO A 217 -16.91 -18.70 19.30
N VAL A 218 -16.32 -19.16 20.40
CA VAL A 218 -15.11 -19.97 20.42
C VAL A 218 -15.38 -21.23 21.24
N LEU A 219 -14.83 -22.35 20.78
CA LEU A 219 -14.88 -23.63 21.48
C LEU A 219 -13.47 -24.18 21.56
N SER A 220 -13.21 -25.01 22.57
CA SER A 220 -11.93 -25.73 22.62
C SER A 220 -11.86 -26.75 21.49
N LEU A 221 -10.65 -27.11 21.05
CA LEU A 221 -10.46 -28.17 20.06
C LEU A 221 -11.10 -29.49 20.51
N GLY A 222 -11.07 -29.79 21.82
CA GLY A 222 -11.71 -30.96 22.41
C GLY A 222 -13.24 -30.97 22.25
N ASP A 223 -13.89 -29.81 22.36
CA ASP A 223 -15.34 -29.69 22.17
C ASP A 223 -15.74 -29.95 20.71
N TYR A 224 -14.95 -29.45 19.76
CA TYR A 224 -15.14 -29.76 18.34
C TYR A 224 -14.98 -31.26 18.06
N VAL A 225 -13.98 -31.91 18.66
CA VAL A 225 -13.77 -33.36 18.51
C VAL A 225 -14.95 -34.13 19.10
N SER A 226 -15.33 -33.82 20.35
CA SER A 226 -16.40 -34.48 21.09
C SER A 226 -17.75 -34.37 20.40
N ARG A 227 -18.16 -33.16 20.00
CA ARG A 227 -19.50 -32.92 19.42
C ARG A 227 -19.70 -33.54 18.04
N ASN A 228 -18.61 -33.89 17.36
CA ASN A 228 -18.66 -34.56 16.05
C ASN A 228 -18.37 -36.07 16.13
N GLY A 229 -18.14 -36.62 17.33
CA GLY A 229 -17.73 -38.01 17.50
C GLY A 229 -16.41 -38.33 16.78
N ALA A 230 -15.53 -37.34 16.64
CA ALA A 230 -14.24 -37.52 15.99
C ALA A 230 -13.24 -38.20 16.94
N PHE A 231 -12.27 -38.93 16.39
CA PHE A 231 -11.17 -39.52 17.16
C PHE A 231 -9.95 -38.58 17.26
N ALA A 232 -9.92 -37.51 16.46
CA ALA A 232 -8.84 -36.54 16.39
C ALA A 232 -9.34 -35.19 15.88
N GLY A 233 -8.58 -34.12 16.19
CA GLY A 233 -8.82 -32.77 15.69
C GLY A 233 -7.51 -32.01 15.54
N VAL A 234 -7.48 -31.08 14.59
CA VAL A 234 -6.39 -30.13 14.35
C VAL A 234 -7.01 -28.75 14.17
N ASN A 235 -6.36 -27.70 14.69
CA ASN A 235 -6.82 -26.34 14.49
C ASN A 235 -6.78 -25.97 12.99
N GLY A 236 -7.76 -25.19 12.55
CA GLY A 236 -7.90 -24.75 11.16
C GLY A 236 -7.24 -23.39 10.91
N SER A 237 -8.05 -22.40 10.55
CA SER A 237 -7.59 -21.03 10.27
C SER A 237 -7.15 -20.29 11.53
N TYR A 238 -6.25 -19.31 11.34
CA TYR A 238 -6.05 -18.27 12.33
C TYR A 238 -7.35 -17.46 12.53
N PHE A 239 -7.52 -16.94 13.74
CA PHE A 239 -8.61 -16.05 14.11
C PHE A 239 -8.06 -14.89 14.94
N CYS A 240 -8.83 -13.83 15.10
CA CYS A 240 -8.43 -12.68 15.91
C CYS A 240 -8.59 -12.96 17.41
N PRO A 241 -7.52 -13.06 18.21
CA PRO A 241 -7.64 -13.35 19.64
C PRO A 241 -8.35 -12.22 20.38
N ALA A 242 -9.09 -12.55 21.43
CA ALA A 242 -9.82 -11.58 22.25
C ALA A 242 -8.89 -10.63 23.03
N GLU A 243 -7.68 -11.10 23.35
CA GLU A 243 -6.71 -10.36 24.14
C GLU A 243 -5.92 -9.33 23.31
N TYR A 244 -6.00 -9.40 21.98
CA TYR A 244 -5.21 -8.55 21.07
C TYR A 244 -5.93 -7.22 20.82
N PRO A 245 -5.32 -6.06 21.15
CA PRO A 245 -5.94 -4.77 20.87
C PRO A 245 -6.16 -4.49 19.38
N SER A 246 -5.30 -5.02 18.49
CA SER A 246 -5.50 -4.92 17.04
C SER A 246 -6.71 -5.71 16.53
N CYS A 247 -7.28 -6.57 17.37
CA CYS A 247 -8.50 -7.33 17.13
C CYS A 247 -9.77 -6.64 17.62
N ALA A 248 -9.68 -5.42 18.16
CA ALA A 248 -10.86 -4.66 18.56
C ALA A 248 -11.87 -4.52 17.40
N GLY A 249 -13.13 -4.89 17.65
CA GLY A 249 -14.21 -4.87 16.66
C GLY A 249 -14.18 -6.05 15.67
N LYS A 250 -13.28 -7.02 15.87
CA LYS A 250 -13.21 -8.29 15.12
C LYS A 250 -12.80 -9.47 16.02
N THR A 251 -13.16 -9.40 17.30
CA THR A 251 -12.81 -10.41 18.30
C THR A 251 -13.33 -11.78 17.89
N ASN A 252 -12.46 -12.79 17.96
CA ASN A 252 -12.71 -14.18 17.61
C ASN A 252 -13.14 -14.45 16.15
N SER A 253 -13.17 -13.43 15.30
CA SER A 253 -13.50 -13.63 13.89
C SER A 253 -12.29 -14.16 13.11
N PHE A 254 -12.58 -14.81 11.99
CA PHE A 254 -11.59 -15.29 11.04
C PHE A 254 -11.97 -14.80 9.65
N ASP A 255 -10.98 -14.61 8.79
CA ASP A 255 -11.16 -14.02 7.46
C ASP A 255 -11.25 -15.06 6.35
N THR A 256 -10.71 -16.26 6.60
CA THR A 256 -10.56 -17.32 5.61
C THR A 256 -11.91 -17.85 5.12
N LEU A 257 -12.06 -18.00 3.81
CA LEU A 257 -13.17 -18.75 3.20
C LEU A 257 -13.06 -20.22 3.58
N LEU A 258 -14.12 -20.78 4.13
CA LEU A 258 -14.25 -22.22 4.37
C LEU A 258 -15.69 -22.68 4.17
N MET A 259 -15.87 -23.99 4.00
CA MET A 259 -17.18 -24.64 4.09
C MET A 259 -17.25 -25.46 5.37
N ASN A 260 -18.23 -25.17 6.23
CA ASN A 260 -18.40 -25.91 7.49
C ASN A 260 -19.18 -27.22 7.29
N LYS A 261 -19.32 -28.00 8.38
CA LYS A 261 -20.02 -29.30 8.39
C LYS A 261 -21.49 -29.23 7.96
N ASN A 262 -22.10 -28.04 8.10
CA ASN A 262 -23.47 -27.76 7.68
C ASN A 262 -23.55 -27.36 6.20
N LYS A 263 -22.46 -27.55 5.43
CA LYS A 263 -22.32 -27.18 4.01
C LYS A 263 -22.55 -25.69 3.75
N LYS A 264 -22.32 -24.85 4.75
CA LYS A 264 -22.39 -23.40 4.59
C LYS A 264 -21.00 -22.86 4.31
N TYR A 265 -20.90 -22.02 3.29
CA TYR A 265 -19.70 -21.23 3.05
C TYR A 265 -19.69 -20.02 3.98
N LEU A 266 -18.56 -19.82 4.67
CA LEU A 266 -18.32 -18.66 5.51
C LEU A 266 -17.28 -17.75 4.84
N ASN A 267 -17.46 -16.43 4.94
CA ASN A 267 -16.57 -15.40 4.41
C ASN A 267 -16.38 -15.47 2.89
N SER A 268 -17.46 -15.77 2.15
CA SER A 268 -17.41 -15.88 0.68
C SER A 268 -16.95 -14.59 0.00
N ASP A 269 -17.33 -13.44 0.57
CA ASP A 269 -16.98 -12.11 0.04
C ASP A 269 -15.48 -11.83 0.08
N ASN A 270 -14.75 -12.49 0.98
CA ASN A 270 -13.30 -12.33 1.13
C ASN A 270 -12.50 -13.07 0.05
N ASN A 271 -13.14 -13.95 -0.73
CA ASN A 271 -12.44 -14.82 -1.69
C ASN A 271 -12.28 -14.22 -3.10
N LYS A 272 -12.53 -12.91 -3.29
CA LYS A 272 -12.47 -12.29 -4.62
C LYS A 272 -11.06 -12.25 -5.20
N TYR A 273 -10.02 -12.23 -4.35
CA TYR A 273 -8.59 -12.19 -4.73
C TYR A 273 -7.69 -12.96 -3.73
N SER A 274 -8.22 -14.01 -3.10
CA SER A 274 -7.48 -14.75 -2.08
C SER A 274 -6.31 -15.52 -2.70
N ASN A 275 -5.12 -15.35 -2.13
CA ASN A 275 -3.95 -16.22 -2.39
C ASN A 275 -3.82 -17.32 -1.33
N VAL A 276 -4.85 -17.51 -0.48
CA VAL A 276 -4.84 -18.55 0.56
C VAL A 276 -5.09 -19.90 -0.10
N PRO A 277 -4.17 -20.87 0.03
CA PRO A 277 -4.36 -22.20 -0.56
C PRO A 277 -5.61 -22.90 0.00
N LEU A 278 -6.41 -23.47 -0.88
CA LEU A 278 -7.56 -24.31 -0.54
C LEU A 278 -7.09 -25.75 -0.34
N ILE A 279 -7.35 -26.30 0.83
CA ILE A 279 -7.31 -27.75 1.06
C ILE A 279 -8.72 -28.29 0.90
N TYR A 280 -8.89 -29.33 0.09
CA TYR A 280 -10.18 -29.99 -0.10
C TYR A 280 -10.05 -31.50 0.01
N PHE A 281 -11.14 -32.13 0.42
CA PHE A 281 -11.28 -33.58 0.50
C PHE A 281 -12.44 -33.99 -0.43
N SER A 282 -12.17 -34.91 -1.35
CA SER A 282 -13.15 -35.39 -2.33
C SER A 282 -13.12 -36.90 -2.38
N GLY A 283 -14.21 -37.53 -1.91
CA GLY A 283 -14.26 -38.98 -1.72
C GLY A 283 -13.09 -39.45 -0.87
N ASN A 284 -12.26 -40.32 -1.43
CA ASN A 284 -11.15 -40.96 -0.73
C ASN A 284 -9.81 -40.26 -1.04
N SER A 285 -9.86 -39.00 -1.48
CA SER A 285 -8.70 -38.20 -1.89
C SER A 285 -8.67 -36.84 -1.21
N ALA A 286 -7.46 -36.29 -1.06
CA ALA A 286 -7.22 -34.93 -0.61
C ALA A 286 -6.41 -34.19 -1.66
N GLY A 287 -6.65 -32.89 -1.79
CA GLY A 287 -5.92 -32.02 -2.71
C GLY A 287 -5.68 -30.65 -2.13
N VAL A 288 -4.68 -29.96 -2.69
CA VAL A 288 -4.37 -28.56 -2.39
C VAL A 288 -4.45 -27.77 -3.68
N ARG A 289 -5.12 -26.63 -3.66
CA ARG A 289 -5.22 -25.70 -4.79
C ARG A 289 -4.74 -24.33 -4.33
N GLY A 290 -3.63 -23.87 -4.90
CA GLY A 290 -3.10 -22.51 -4.74
C GLY A 290 -3.49 -21.61 -5.90
#